data_AF-A0A8X6FRI5-F1
#
_entry.id   AF-A0A8X6FRI5-F1
#
_cell.length_a   1.000
_cell.length_b   1.000
_cell.length_c   1.000
_cell.angle_alpha   90.00
_cell.angle_beta   90.00
_cell.angle_gamma   90.00
#
_symmetry.space_group_name_H-M   'P 1'
#
loop_
_entity.id
_entity.type
_entity.pdbx_description
1 polymer ?
#
loop_
_entity_poly.entity_id
_entity_poly.type
_entity_poly.pdbx_seq_one_letter_code
_entity_poly.pdbx_strand_id
1 'polypeptide(L)'
;FLTHKGYLRKKAEIIAKYINTANNTADVLAMLVTEKDDYFQIVKEKIDPEFKRSTAFELFPSKKEKFLESVKEMMTLKNRSNIPSESDAKHVWENLSKILVPDILKPQEKSLIDHVKTPSREPDTKSSASLKNYFLKLSGAMKDPISPKRTYLTFNPTQRHLLDTFGDSLRHVNKLYNEAFGYEARKVPSHIAHFVDRNVMSRLTDRFEDAFIETSSHKIRSSNDMQFAFSYYYFLMSEMDSIEVEDIFKDFDTDDSGTWSDREIRTVLTRLYDLPLDFSTVAGFEQIITNCSLSNLSPITEFSIPHGERYYGSKLPVVSLSLVKNCPPVSSLLLQHFGNQKKNGFEVVGEEEVAFKMIHNNVSQVLVQIDDLRKHPKKFVCLNDNMKHGTQEAEVIRAVIQDFYESLFPTRSQFELTPEYRNRFLYVSELRKWRWTRDVIRIITYLTLGILILFSVISFLKSETRTGERYPRLRTIQNRRNPQHV
;
A
#
# COMPACT_ATOMS: atom_id res chain seq x y z
N PHE A 1 6.44 -27.62 15.90
CA PHE A 1 5.10 -27.20 15.43
C PHE A 1 4.25 -26.95 16.65
N LEU A 2 3.64 -25.77 16.77
CA LEU A 2 2.68 -25.47 17.83
C LEU A 2 1.28 -25.69 17.25
N THR A 3 0.41 -26.39 17.97
CA THR A 3 -1.03 -26.44 17.67
C THR A 3 -1.63 -25.02 17.76
N HIS A 4 -2.83 -24.78 17.21
CA HIS A 4 -3.52 -23.49 17.36
C HIS A 4 -3.54 -22.99 18.82
N LYS A 5 -3.83 -23.88 19.77
CA LYS A 5 -3.77 -23.60 21.21
C LYS A 5 -2.35 -23.30 21.72
N GLY A 6 -1.34 -24.01 21.20
CA GLY A 6 0.06 -23.74 21.49
C GLY A 6 0.55 -22.39 20.94
N TYR A 7 0.06 -21.99 19.76
CA TYR A 7 0.32 -20.69 19.17
C TYR A 7 -0.29 -19.56 20.02
N LEU A 8 -1.57 -19.66 20.39
CA LEU A 8 -2.24 -18.67 21.24
C LEU A 8 -1.60 -18.55 22.63
N ARG A 9 -1.19 -19.68 23.23
CA ARG A 9 -0.45 -19.68 24.49
C ARG A 9 0.90 -18.96 24.35
N LYS A 10 1.64 -19.24 23.28
CA LYS A 10 2.93 -18.58 23.02
C LYS A 10 2.74 -17.08 22.76
N LYS A 11 1.68 -16.69 22.06
CA LYS A 11 1.27 -15.29 21.87
C LYS A 11 1.01 -14.61 23.22
N ALA A 12 0.20 -15.21 24.09
CA ALA A 12 -0.10 -14.70 25.42
C ALA A 12 1.17 -14.57 26.29
N GLU A 13 2.08 -15.55 26.26
CA GLU A 13 3.37 -15.50 26.96
C GLU A 13 4.24 -14.33 26.47
N ILE A 14 4.28 -14.07 25.16
CA ILE A 14 5.06 -12.98 24.59
C ILE A 14 4.44 -11.63 24.93
N ILE A 15 3.11 -11.50 24.87
CA ILE A 15 2.39 -10.28 25.29
C ILE A 15 2.59 -10.03 26.79
N ALA A 16 2.52 -11.05 27.64
CA ALA A 16 2.78 -10.91 29.06
C ALA A 16 4.24 -10.52 29.35
N LYS A 17 5.21 -11.11 28.61
CA LYS A 17 6.62 -10.71 28.68
C LYS A 17 6.80 -9.26 28.22
N TYR A 18 6.05 -8.82 27.20
CA TYR A 18 6.00 -7.44 26.74
C TYR A 18 5.47 -6.49 27.83
N ILE A 19 4.32 -6.80 28.43
CA ILE A 19 3.77 -6.02 29.56
C ILE A 19 4.80 -5.93 30.68
N ASN A 20 5.47 -7.02 31.03
CA ASN A 20 6.51 -7.02 32.06
C ASN A 20 7.78 -6.25 31.65
N THR A 21 8.17 -6.25 30.37
CA THR A 21 9.35 -5.50 29.91
C THR A 21 9.04 -3.99 29.82
N ALA A 22 7.82 -3.63 29.44
CA ALA A 22 7.31 -2.25 29.51
C ALA A 22 7.16 -1.79 30.97
N ASN A 23 6.75 -2.68 31.89
CA ASN A 23 6.71 -2.41 33.32
C ASN A 23 8.10 -2.23 33.96
N ASN A 24 9.20 -2.63 33.32
CA ASN A 24 10.56 -2.27 33.78
C ASN A 24 10.99 -0.85 33.38
N THR A 25 10.10 -0.06 32.79
CA THR A 25 10.18 1.41 32.73
C THR A 25 9.21 2.10 33.70
N ALA A 26 8.74 1.38 34.74
CA ALA A 26 7.74 1.86 35.68
C ALA A 26 8.35 2.51 36.94
N ASP A 27 8.58 3.81 36.85
CA ASP A 27 8.36 4.69 38.02
C ASP A 27 6.98 5.37 37.95
N VAL A 28 6.05 4.90 37.10
CA VAL A 28 4.75 5.57 36.90
C VAL A 28 3.52 4.64 37.03
N LEU A 29 3.67 3.33 37.27
CA LEU A 29 2.52 2.45 37.57
C LEU A 29 2.59 1.70 38.90
N ALA A 30 3.56 2.00 39.76
CA ALA A 30 3.60 1.53 41.15
C ALA A 30 2.85 2.47 42.10
N MET A 31 1.65 2.93 41.71
CA MET A 31 0.71 3.58 42.63
C MET A 31 -0.73 3.13 42.42
N LEU A 32 -0.94 1.90 41.95
CA LEU A 32 -2.22 1.21 42.09
C LEU A 32 -2.00 -0.25 42.52
N VAL A 33 -2.15 -0.41 43.84
CA VAL A 33 -2.46 -1.64 44.60
C VAL A 33 -1.29 -2.57 44.91
N THR A 34 -0.69 -2.28 46.07
CA THR A 34 -0.02 -3.22 46.98
C THR A 34 -1.00 -4.21 47.62
N GLU A 35 -0.51 -5.44 47.82
CA GLU A 35 -0.95 -6.50 48.78
C GLU A 35 -2.29 -7.21 48.48
N LYS A 36 -2.28 -8.51 48.13
CA LYS A 36 -2.32 -9.70 49.02
C LYS A 36 -3.55 -9.62 49.96
N ASP A 37 -4.51 -10.56 49.90
CA ASP A 37 -4.31 -11.96 50.26
C ASP A 37 -5.34 -12.94 49.65
N ASP A 38 -4.88 -14.19 49.62
CA ASP A 38 -5.61 -15.45 49.47
C ASP A 38 -6.99 -15.49 50.14
N TYR A 39 -8.01 -15.98 49.42
CA TYR A 39 -8.86 -17.11 49.87
C TYR A 39 -9.89 -17.49 48.79
N PHE A 40 -9.57 -18.51 47.98
CA PHE A 40 -10.56 -19.25 47.21
C PHE A 40 -10.63 -20.66 47.79
N GLN A 41 -11.30 -20.81 48.93
CA GLN A 41 -11.82 -22.05 49.51
C GLN A 41 -12.62 -21.67 50.76
N ILE A 42 -13.77 -22.31 51.04
CA ILE A 42 -14.68 -22.02 52.17
C ILE A 42 -15.46 -20.70 51.93
N VAL A 43 -16.71 -20.65 51.46
CA VAL A 43 -17.92 -21.35 51.89
C VAL A 43 -18.86 -21.46 50.69
N LYS A 44 -19.04 -22.70 50.22
CA LYS A 44 -20.24 -23.14 49.53
C LYS A 44 -21.18 -23.56 50.66
N GLU A 45 -22.08 -22.66 51.08
CA GLU A 45 -23.26 -22.90 51.95
C GLU A 45 -23.70 -21.59 52.63
N LYS A 46 -24.60 -20.84 51.99
CA LYS A 46 -25.90 -20.49 52.57
C LYS A 46 -26.69 -19.68 51.56
N ILE A 47 -27.81 -20.28 51.18
CA ILE A 47 -28.91 -19.68 50.45
C ILE A 47 -29.62 -18.72 51.41
N ASP A 48 -29.75 -17.45 51.04
CA ASP A 48 -31.06 -16.78 51.00
C ASP A 48 -31.02 -15.57 50.03
N PRO A 49 -32.08 -15.29 49.26
CA PRO A 49 -32.07 -14.37 48.14
C PRO A 49 -32.77 -13.06 48.50
N GLU A 50 -32.02 -12.05 48.93
CA GLU A 50 -32.59 -10.70 49.03
C GLU A 50 -31.52 -9.61 48.89
N PHE A 51 -31.10 -9.34 47.65
CA PHE A 51 -30.85 -7.95 47.22
C PHE A 51 -30.89 -7.86 45.69
N LYS A 52 -32.10 -7.69 45.16
CA LYS A 52 -32.32 -7.18 43.82
C LYS A 52 -32.13 -5.65 43.84
N ARG A 53 -31.61 -5.14 42.72
CA ARG A 53 -31.55 -3.74 42.25
C ARG A 53 -30.50 -2.84 42.91
N SER A 54 -29.46 -2.53 42.14
CA SER A 54 -29.25 -1.17 41.60
C SER A 54 -28.08 -1.16 40.61
N THR A 55 -28.42 -0.91 39.35
CA THR A 55 -27.72 -0.02 38.39
C THR A 55 -26.20 0.14 38.50
N ALA A 56 -25.54 -0.32 37.43
CA ALA A 56 -24.29 0.23 36.95
C ALA A 56 -24.44 1.74 36.68
N PHE A 57 -23.80 2.57 37.51
CA PHE A 57 -23.31 3.92 37.23
C PHE A 57 -22.86 4.47 38.59
N GLU A 58 -21.55 4.61 38.80
CA GLU A 58 -20.85 5.47 39.79
C GLU A 58 -19.59 4.77 40.32
N LEU A 59 -18.45 5.44 40.07
CA LEU A 59 -17.05 5.25 40.53
C LEU A 59 -16.20 5.58 39.29
N PHE A 60 -15.80 6.82 38.99
CA PHE A 60 -15.03 7.77 39.80
C PHE A 60 -15.23 9.24 39.35
N PRO A 61 -15.67 10.16 40.22
CA PRO A 61 -15.39 11.58 40.08
C PRO A 61 -14.71 12.12 41.35
N SER A 62 -13.40 12.33 41.35
CA SER A 62 -12.75 13.04 42.49
C SER A 62 -11.42 13.75 42.20
N LYS A 63 -10.90 13.72 40.95
CA LYS A 63 -9.67 14.45 40.58
C LYS A 63 -9.89 15.67 39.67
N LYS A 64 -11.03 15.74 38.96
CA LYS A 64 -11.37 16.89 38.09
C LYS A 64 -11.93 18.08 38.88
N GLU A 65 -12.77 17.82 39.88
CA GLU A 65 -13.37 18.88 40.71
C GLU A 65 -12.34 19.55 41.63
N LYS A 66 -11.43 18.79 42.26
CA LYS A 66 -10.34 19.39 43.06
C LYS A 66 -9.41 20.30 42.24
N PHE A 67 -9.15 19.97 40.97
CA PHE A 67 -8.37 20.84 40.08
C PHE A 67 -9.15 22.11 39.68
N LEU A 68 -10.46 21.98 39.41
CA LEU A 68 -11.31 23.13 39.10
C LEU A 68 -11.55 24.03 40.32
N GLU A 69 -11.59 23.51 41.53
CA GLU A 69 -11.67 24.28 42.78
C GLU A 69 -10.36 25.05 43.03
N SER A 70 -9.19 24.42 42.87
CA SER A 70 -7.88 25.08 43.04
C SER A 70 -7.61 26.14 41.96
N VAL A 71 -8.12 25.94 40.74
CA VAL A 71 -8.03 26.93 39.66
C VAL A 71 -8.99 28.10 39.90
N LYS A 72 -10.18 27.86 40.48
CA LYS A 72 -11.11 28.92 40.89
C LYS A 72 -10.54 29.75 42.04
N GLU A 73 -9.93 29.13 43.06
CA GLU A 73 -9.26 29.84 44.17
C GLU A 73 -8.07 30.69 43.67
N MET A 74 -7.30 30.20 42.70
CA MET A 74 -6.21 30.97 42.07
C MET A 74 -6.71 32.15 41.23
N MET A 75 -7.88 32.04 40.59
CA MET A 75 -8.46 33.13 39.80
C MET A 75 -9.20 34.18 40.64
N THR A 76 -9.56 33.87 41.90
CA THR A 76 -10.22 34.84 42.80
C THR A 76 -9.25 35.69 43.64
N LEU A 77 -7.93 35.47 43.53
CA LEU A 77 -6.91 36.21 44.29
C LEU A 77 -5.97 37.02 43.38
N LYS A 78 -6.52 37.99 42.63
CA LYS A 78 -5.75 39.20 42.24
C LYS A 78 -6.66 40.36 41.85
N ASN A 79 -7.25 40.97 42.87
CA ASN A 79 -7.56 42.39 42.84
C ASN A 79 -6.74 43.06 43.95
N ARG A 80 -5.52 43.49 43.60
CA ARG A 80 -4.74 44.60 44.20
C ARG A 80 -3.30 44.60 43.68
N SER A 81 -3.02 45.64 42.89
CA SER A 81 -1.75 46.40 42.84
C SER A 81 -0.46 45.67 43.24
N ASN A 82 0.29 45.21 42.23
CA ASN A 82 1.75 45.37 42.09
C ASN A 82 2.16 44.71 40.77
N ILE A 83 2.50 45.54 39.79
CA ILE A 83 2.98 45.13 38.46
C ILE A 83 4.44 44.69 38.63
N PRO A 84 4.82 43.44 38.29
CA PRO A 84 6.22 43.02 38.28
C PRO A 84 6.97 43.76 37.17
N SER A 85 8.25 44.09 37.43
CA SER A 85 9.10 44.76 36.44
C SER A 85 9.35 43.88 35.21
N GLU A 86 9.63 44.49 34.07
CA GLU A 86 9.79 43.83 32.76
C GLU A 86 10.91 42.75 32.75
N SER A 87 11.85 42.79 33.70
CA SER A 87 12.86 41.73 33.86
C SER A 87 12.33 40.46 34.51
N ASP A 88 11.33 40.57 35.40
CA ASP A 88 10.77 39.42 36.13
C ASP A 88 9.79 38.62 35.24
N ALA A 89 9.06 39.32 34.36
CA ALA A 89 8.23 38.69 33.34
C ALA A 89 9.06 37.89 32.32
N LYS A 90 10.26 38.39 31.98
CA LYS A 90 11.17 37.74 31.03
C LYS A 90 11.75 36.43 31.59
N HIS A 91 12.10 36.40 32.88
CA HIS A 91 12.64 35.21 33.53
C HIS A 91 11.60 34.09 33.74
N VAL A 92 10.33 34.47 33.93
CA VAL A 92 9.20 33.52 33.99
C VAL A 92 8.90 32.95 32.60
N TRP A 93 8.98 33.78 31.55
CA TRP A 93 8.73 33.37 30.17
C TRP A 93 9.83 32.50 29.56
N GLU A 94 11.09 32.74 29.91
CA GLU A 94 12.23 31.89 29.54
C GLU A 94 12.26 30.53 30.25
N ASN A 95 11.55 30.38 31.38
CA ASN A 95 11.40 29.09 32.07
C ASN A 95 10.17 28.30 31.60
N LEU A 96 9.08 28.96 31.22
CA LEU A 96 7.89 28.33 30.62
C LEU A 96 8.14 27.81 29.20
N SER A 97 8.95 28.52 28.41
CA SER A 97 9.31 28.11 27.03
C SER A 97 10.28 26.92 26.94
N LYS A 98 10.91 26.52 28.06
CA LYS A 98 11.77 25.32 28.14
C LYS A 98 11.00 24.03 28.47
N ILE A 99 9.77 24.15 28.95
CA ILE A 99 8.92 23.01 29.37
C ILE A 99 7.94 22.59 28.27
N LEU A 100 7.65 23.48 27.31
CA LEU A 100 6.77 23.20 26.17
C LEU A 100 7.59 23.16 24.88
N VAL A 101 7.83 21.96 24.34
CA VAL A 101 8.34 21.84 22.96
C VAL A 101 7.29 22.39 22.00
N PRO A 102 7.66 23.25 21.05
CA PRO A 102 6.73 23.99 20.21
C PRO A 102 6.38 23.20 18.96
N ASP A 103 5.09 22.98 18.70
CA ASP A 103 4.51 23.00 17.34
C ASP A 103 2.98 22.77 17.31
N ILE A 104 2.28 23.13 18.39
CA ILE A 104 0.82 23.13 18.37
C ILE A 104 0.37 24.50 18.85
N LEU A 105 -0.34 25.19 17.95
CA LEU A 105 -1.02 26.50 18.06
C LEU A 105 -0.29 27.69 17.41
N LYS A 106 -0.57 27.90 16.12
CA LYS A 106 -1.26 29.15 15.75
C LYS A 106 -2.52 28.87 14.91
N PRO A 107 -3.63 29.57 15.15
CA PRO A 107 -4.94 29.28 14.57
C PRO A 107 -5.20 30.11 13.29
N GLN A 108 -6.07 29.59 12.43
CA GLN A 108 -6.79 30.35 11.41
C GLN A 108 -7.79 31.31 12.06
N GLU A 109 -7.88 32.56 11.59
CA GLU A 109 -9.16 33.20 11.27
C GLU A 109 -9.02 34.49 10.43
N LYS A 110 -9.78 34.48 9.32
CA LYS A 110 -10.58 35.56 8.69
C LYS A 110 -9.99 36.65 7.77
N SER A 111 -10.86 36.96 6.80
CA SER A 111 -10.76 37.66 5.52
C SER A 111 -11.19 39.14 5.55
N LEU A 112 -10.97 39.83 4.41
CA LEU A 112 -11.49 41.14 3.92
C LEU A 112 -10.71 42.36 4.46
N ILE A 113 -10.14 43.29 3.68
CA ILE A 113 -10.66 44.04 2.50
C ILE A 113 -9.52 44.54 1.57
N ASP A 114 -9.75 44.40 0.27
CA ASP A 114 -9.40 45.15 -0.97
C ASP A 114 -8.04 45.81 -1.32
N HIS A 115 -7.65 45.47 -2.56
CA HIS A 115 -6.99 46.22 -3.64
C HIS A 115 -5.70 47.01 -3.37
N VAL A 116 -4.60 46.57 -4.02
CA VAL A 116 -3.92 47.28 -5.15
C VAL A 116 -2.63 46.53 -5.56
N LYS A 117 -2.59 46.15 -6.84
CA LYS A 117 -1.44 45.95 -7.76
C LYS A 117 -0.26 45.03 -7.37
N THR A 118 -0.08 44.02 -8.22
CA THR A 118 1.15 43.25 -8.48
C THR A 118 2.39 44.13 -8.65
N PRO A 119 3.58 43.65 -8.22
CA PRO A 119 4.49 43.06 -9.22
C PRO A 119 5.21 41.77 -8.77
N SER A 120 5.57 41.00 -9.79
CA SER A 120 6.47 39.83 -9.88
C SER A 120 7.57 39.67 -8.82
N ARG A 121 7.70 38.46 -8.25
CA ARG A 121 8.90 37.99 -7.54
C ARG A 121 9.22 36.51 -7.81
N GLU A 122 10.51 36.27 -8.01
CA GLU A 122 11.21 35.00 -8.29
C GLU A 122 10.99 33.90 -7.22
N PRO A 123 11.16 32.62 -7.55
CA PRO A 123 11.01 31.52 -6.59
C PRO A 123 12.20 31.41 -5.64
N ASP A 124 11.92 31.56 -4.34
CA ASP A 124 12.86 31.46 -3.22
C ASP A 124 13.56 30.08 -3.13
N THR A 125 14.87 30.10 -3.34
CA THR A 125 15.81 29.01 -3.10
C THR A 125 16.14 28.88 -1.61
N LYS A 126 15.40 28.07 -0.84
CA LYS A 126 15.80 27.74 0.55
C LYS A 126 15.76 26.25 0.96
N SER A 127 15.22 25.33 0.15
CA SER A 127 15.27 23.89 0.47
C SER A 127 16.51 23.15 -0.10
N SER A 128 17.22 23.73 -1.07
CA SER A 128 18.37 23.06 -1.73
C SER A 128 19.69 23.14 -0.95
N ALA A 129 19.81 24.05 0.02
CA ALA A 129 21.03 24.25 0.80
C ALA A 129 21.25 23.16 1.87
N SER A 130 20.17 22.63 2.44
CA SER A 130 20.24 21.60 3.50
C SER A 130 20.76 20.26 2.97
N LEU A 131 20.28 19.84 1.79
CA LEU A 131 20.71 18.60 1.13
C LEU A 131 22.16 18.68 0.61
N LYS A 132 22.58 19.83 0.06
CA LYS A 132 23.97 20.04 -0.36
C LYS A 132 24.95 19.92 0.82
N ASN A 133 24.59 20.49 1.98
CA ASN A 133 25.42 20.44 3.17
C ASN A 133 25.52 19.03 3.78
N TYR A 134 24.47 18.21 3.63
CA TYR A 134 24.50 16.81 4.06
C TYR A 134 25.51 15.97 3.25
N PHE A 135 25.55 16.13 1.92
CA PHE A 135 26.52 15.41 1.07
C PHE A 135 27.95 15.92 1.20
N LEU A 136 28.16 17.22 1.45
CA LEU A 136 29.48 17.80 1.73
C LEU A 136 30.08 17.31 3.05
N LYS A 137 29.24 17.03 4.05
CA LYS A 137 29.68 16.53 5.37
C LYS A 137 30.15 15.07 5.32
N LEU A 138 29.63 14.28 4.37
CA LEU A 138 30.07 12.90 4.11
C LEU A 138 31.40 12.84 3.33
N SER A 139 31.68 13.81 2.45
CA SER A 139 32.94 13.84 1.69
C SER A 139 34.11 14.48 2.46
N GLY A 140 33.83 15.34 3.44
CA GLY A 140 34.85 15.99 4.28
C GLY A 140 35.45 15.12 5.39
N ALA A 141 34.80 14.02 5.78
CA ALA A 141 35.22 13.17 6.91
C ALA A 141 36.33 12.14 6.57
N MET A 142 36.89 12.18 5.35
CA MET A 142 37.98 11.29 4.91
C MET A 142 39.19 12.08 4.41
N LYS A 143 39.81 12.94 5.24
CA LYS A 143 41.14 13.49 4.96
C LYS A 143 41.91 13.73 6.25
N ASP A 144 42.80 12.80 6.59
CA ASP A 144 43.99 13.05 7.40
C ASP A 144 45.25 12.77 6.54
N PRO A 145 46.41 13.39 6.86
CA PRO A 145 47.33 13.92 5.86
C PRO A 145 48.37 12.92 5.32
N ILE A 146 48.77 13.19 4.07
CA ILE A 146 49.66 12.44 3.20
C ILE A 146 51.13 12.55 3.65
N SER A 147 51.84 11.42 3.78
CA SER A 147 53.31 11.33 3.76
C SER A 147 53.81 10.85 2.37
N PRO A 148 55.05 11.17 1.95
CA PRO A 148 55.40 11.20 0.54
C PRO A 148 55.75 9.81 -0.05
N LYS A 149 55.04 9.49 -1.14
CA LYS A 149 55.36 8.63 -2.29
C LYS A 149 56.42 7.53 -2.11
N ARG A 150 55.95 6.28 -2.03
CA ARG A 150 56.60 5.14 -2.69
C ARG A 150 55.73 4.65 -3.83
N THR A 151 56.28 4.73 -5.04
CA THR A 151 55.67 4.27 -6.29
C THR A 151 55.63 2.75 -6.28
N TYR A 152 54.54 2.16 -5.81
CA TYR A 152 54.19 0.79 -6.14
C TYR A 152 53.20 0.86 -7.30
N LEU A 153 53.55 0.20 -8.41
CA LEU A 153 52.63 -0.04 -9.52
C LEU A 153 51.48 -0.91 -9.01
N THR A 154 50.44 -0.29 -8.47
CA THR A 154 49.17 -0.94 -8.20
C THR A 154 48.38 -0.96 -9.50
N PHE A 155 48.16 -2.17 -10.03
CA PHE A 155 47.09 -2.41 -11.01
C PHE A 155 45.81 -1.85 -10.40
N ASN A 156 45.27 -0.76 -10.97
CA ASN A 156 43.96 -0.27 -10.57
C ASN A 156 42.93 -1.28 -11.10
N PRO A 157 42.25 -2.09 -10.25
CA PRO A 157 40.99 -2.66 -10.69
C PRO A 157 40.11 -1.45 -11.01
N THR A 158 39.58 -1.39 -12.23
CA THR A 158 38.57 -0.39 -12.61
C THR A 158 37.57 -0.27 -11.47
N GLN A 159 37.49 0.92 -10.84
CA GLN A 159 36.42 1.20 -9.90
C GLN A 159 35.12 0.94 -10.65
N ARG A 160 34.44 -0.16 -10.32
CA ARG A 160 33.08 -0.40 -10.78
C ARG A 160 32.24 0.73 -10.19
N HIS A 161 32.00 1.77 -10.99
CA HIS A 161 30.93 2.70 -10.70
C HIS A 161 29.66 1.85 -10.64
N LEU A 162 29.01 1.77 -9.48
CA LEU A 162 27.69 1.14 -9.40
C LEU A 162 26.80 1.95 -10.34
N LEU A 163 26.41 1.35 -11.46
CA LEU A 163 25.42 1.93 -12.35
C LEU A 163 24.10 1.95 -11.58
N ASP A 164 23.51 3.14 -11.42
CA ASP A 164 22.16 3.28 -10.89
C ASP A 164 21.17 2.87 -11.99
N THR A 165 21.12 1.57 -12.29
CA THR A 165 20.27 1.03 -13.35
C THR A 165 18.79 1.29 -13.08
N PHE A 166 18.40 1.48 -11.81
CA PHE A 166 17.05 1.89 -11.47
C PHE A 166 16.77 3.34 -11.88
N GLY A 167 17.59 4.29 -11.45
CA GLY A 167 17.46 5.70 -11.85
C GLY A 167 17.63 5.92 -13.36
N ASP A 168 18.45 5.11 -14.02
CA ASP A 168 18.58 5.13 -15.48
C ASP A 168 17.30 4.62 -16.17
N SER A 169 16.75 3.46 -15.75
CA SER A 169 15.51 2.91 -16.31
C SER A 169 14.32 3.87 -16.18
N LEU A 170 14.23 4.61 -15.06
CA LEU A 170 13.23 5.66 -14.88
C LEU A 170 13.39 6.80 -15.91
N ARG A 171 14.62 7.25 -16.14
CA ARG A 171 14.93 8.31 -17.13
C ARG A 171 14.65 7.83 -18.55
N HIS A 172 14.97 6.58 -18.85
CA HIS A 172 14.68 5.94 -20.13
C HIS A 172 13.17 5.96 -20.42
N VAL A 173 12.33 5.45 -19.52
CA VAL A 173 10.87 5.46 -19.70
C VAL A 173 10.32 6.88 -19.77
N ASN A 174 10.80 7.80 -18.92
CA ASN A 174 10.35 9.19 -18.98
C ASN A 174 10.66 9.86 -20.32
N LYS A 175 11.80 9.53 -20.95
CA LYS A 175 12.13 9.99 -22.30
C LYS A 175 11.14 9.44 -23.32
N LEU A 176 10.88 8.12 -23.32
CA LEU A 176 9.88 7.50 -24.21
C LEU A 176 8.50 8.15 -24.06
N TYR A 177 8.12 8.53 -22.84
CA TYR A 177 6.81 9.10 -22.57
C TYR A 177 6.73 10.57 -22.95
N ASN A 178 7.83 11.32 -22.83
CA ASN A 178 7.90 12.67 -23.37
C ASN A 178 7.73 12.67 -24.90
N GLU A 179 8.32 11.68 -25.58
CA GLU A 179 8.17 11.51 -27.03
C GLU A 179 6.74 11.08 -27.41
N ALA A 180 6.13 10.16 -26.64
CA ALA A 180 4.82 9.58 -26.96
C ALA A 180 3.61 10.41 -26.51
N PHE A 181 3.72 11.18 -25.43
CA PHE A 181 2.60 11.87 -24.76
C PHE A 181 2.87 13.36 -24.48
N GLY A 182 4.08 13.84 -24.79
CA GLY A 182 4.50 15.20 -24.46
C GLY A 182 5.17 15.32 -23.09
N TYR A 183 5.80 16.48 -22.89
CA TYR A 183 6.62 16.77 -21.73
C TYR A 183 5.77 16.92 -20.46
N GLU A 184 6.15 16.18 -19.42
CA GLU A 184 5.50 16.24 -18.11
C GLU A 184 6.53 15.98 -16.99
N ALA A 185 6.33 16.62 -15.85
CA ALA A 185 7.13 16.40 -14.65
C ALA A 185 6.65 15.14 -13.90
N ARG A 186 7.19 13.97 -14.27
CA ARG A 186 6.82 12.67 -13.68
C ARG A 186 7.64 12.36 -12.43
N LYS A 187 6.96 12.11 -11.31
CA LYS A 187 7.52 11.65 -10.02
C LYS A 187 7.60 10.13 -9.96
N VAL A 188 8.48 9.60 -9.11
CA VAL A 188 8.59 8.15 -8.88
C VAL A 188 7.38 7.67 -8.06
N PRO A 189 6.63 6.66 -8.51
CA PRO A 189 5.54 6.06 -7.72
C PRO A 189 6.03 5.54 -6.36
N SER A 190 5.19 5.67 -5.33
CA SER A 190 5.49 5.17 -3.99
C SER A 190 5.71 3.65 -3.98
N HIS A 191 6.56 3.16 -3.08
CA HIS A 191 6.83 1.73 -2.90
C HIS A 191 5.66 1.05 -2.17
N ILE A 192 4.61 0.75 -2.91
CA ILE A 192 3.34 0.18 -2.45
C ILE A 192 2.98 -1.06 -3.27
N ALA A 193 1.99 -1.82 -2.82
CA ALA A 193 1.42 -2.89 -3.63
C ALA A 193 0.71 -2.29 -4.86
N HIS A 194 1.00 -2.83 -6.03
CA HIS A 194 0.38 -2.40 -7.29
C HIS A 194 -0.67 -3.41 -7.72
N PHE A 195 -1.88 -2.92 -8.01
CA PHE A 195 -2.91 -3.68 -8.71
C PHE A 195 -2.85 -3.31 -10.19
N VAL A 196 -2.67 -4.33 -11.04
CA VAL A 196 -2.39 -4.16 -12.46
C VAL A 196 -3.55 -4.74 -13.26
N ASP A 197 -4.17 -3.89 -14.08
CA ASP A 197 -5.20 -4.30 -15.03
C ASP A 197 -4.54 -4.90 -16.28
N ARG A 198 -5.00 -6.09 -16.68
CA ARG A 198 -4.42 -6.84 -17.80
C ARG A 198 -4.64 -6.15 -19.14
N ASN A 199 -5.77 -5.47 -19.33
CA ASN A 199 -6.08 -4.77 -20.58
C ASN A 199 -5.21 -3.52 -20.71
N VAL A 200 -5.03 -2.77 -19.61
CA VAL A 200 -4.10 -1.62 -19.60
C VAL A 200 -2.68 -2.08 -19.88
N MET A 201 -2.24 -3.17 -19.22
CA MET A 201 -0.91 -3.73 -19.45
C MET A 201 -0.72 -4.21 -20.89
N SER A 202 -1.73 -4.85 -21.50
CA SER A 202 -1.69 -5.24 -22.91
C SER A 202 -1.45 -4.03 -23.81
N ARG A 203 -2.27 -2.97 -23.69
CA ARG A 203 -2.13 -1.77 -24.51
C ARG A 203 -0.79 -1.05 -24.29
N LEU A 204 -0.29 -1.05 -23.05
CA LEU A 204 1.04 -0.53 -22.73
C LEU A 204 2.13 -1.32 -23.46
N THR A 205 2.07 -2.65 -23.41
CA THR A 205 3.03 -3.51 -24.11
C THR A 205 2.91 -3.36 -25.63
N ASP A 206 1.70 -3.31 -26.17
CA ASP A 206 1.45 -3.13 -27.60
C ASP A 206 2.00 -1.79 -28.12
N ARG A 207 1.86 -0.71 -27.34
CA ARG A 207 2.37 0.62 -27.72
C ARG A 207 3.89 0.73 -27.69
N PHE A 208 4.55 0.01 -26.77
CA PHE A 208 6.00 0.08 -26.56
C PHE A 208 6.65 -1.29 -26.73
N GLU A 209 6.22 -2.05 -27.74
CA GLU A 209 6.59 -3.45 -27.96
C GLU A 209 8.12 -3.64 -27.95
N ASP A 210 8.85 -2.85 -28.73
CA ASP A 210 10.31 -2.92 -28.84
C ASP A 210 11.02 -2.74 -27.48
N ALA A 211 10.56 -1.77 -26.68
CA ALA A 211 11.14 -1.49 -25.37
C ALA A 211 10.86 -2.63 -24.37
N PHE A 212 9.69 -3.25 -24.46
CA PHE A 212 9.39 -4.44 -23.66
C PHE A 212 10.16 -5.67 -24.12
N ILE A 213 10.41 -5.85 -25.42
CA ILE A 213 11.28 -6.92 -25.94
C ILE A 213 12.70 -6.75 -25.41
N GLU A 214 13.26 -5.53 -25.45
CA GLU A 214 14.58 -5.24 -24.89
C GLU A 214 14.62 -5.56 -23.38
N THR A 215 13.64 -5.06 -22.63
CA THR A 215 13.49 -5.32 -21.19
C THR A 215 13.44 -6.82 -20.88
N SER A 216 12.71 -7.60 -21.69
CA SER A 216 12.54 -9.04 -21.52
C SER A 216 13.83 -9.84 -21.77
N SER A 217 14.76 -9.28 -22.55
CA SER A 217 16.05 -9.92 -22.86
C SER A 217 17.01 -9.91 -21.66
N HIS A 218 16.77 -9.02 -20.70
CA HIS A 218 17.62 -8.86 -19.52
C HIS A 218 17.24 -9.82 -18.39
N LYS A 219 18.26 -10.44 -17.75
CA LYS A 219 18.06 -11.29 -16.56
C LYS A 219 18.04 -10.51 -15.24
N ILE A 220 18.71 -9.37 -15.24
CA ILE A 220 18.86 -8.45 -14.11
C ILE A 220 18.59 -7.05 -14.67
N ARG A 221 18.01 -6.19 -13.84
CA ARG A 221 17.66 -4.81 -14.21
C ARG A 221 18.77 -4.11 -14.99
N SER A 222 18.40 -3.56 -16.14
CA SER A 222 19.23 -2.77 -17.04
C SER A 222 18.77 -1.31 -17.11
N SER A 223 19.65 -0.43 -17.54
CA SER A 223 19.40 1.02 -17.65
C SER A 223 18.34 1.38 -18.70
N ASN A 224 18.07 0.50 -19.66
CA ASN A 224 17.06 0.68 -20.71
C ASN A 224 15.77 -0.11 -20.45
N ASP A 225 15.58 -0.63 -19.24
CA ASP A 225 14.36 -1.37 -18.95
C ASP A 225 13.15 -0.44 -18.87
N MET A 226 12.01 -0.96 -19.32
CA MET A 226 10.69 -0.46 -18.97
C MET A 226 10.49 -0.65 -17.47
N GLN A 227 10.72 0.42 -16.70
CA GLN A 227 10.48 0.42 -15.26
C GLN A 227 8.99 0.24 -14.96
N PHE A 228 8.61 -1.03 -14.75
CA PHE A 228 7.27 -1.55 -14.50
C PHE A 228 6.27 -0.56 -13.86
N ALA A 229 6.48 -0.16 -12.61
CA ALA A 229 5.49 0.66 -11.90
C ALA A 229 5.36 2.06 -12.53
N PHE A 230 6.49 2.65 -12.90
CA PHE A 230 6.52 3.96 -13.55
C PHE A 230 5.84 3.90 -14.93
N SER A 231 6.17 2.89 -15.74
CA SER A 231 5.54 2.66 -17.03
C SER A 231 4.03 2.47 -16.89
N TYR A 232 3.57 1.58 -16.01
CA TYR A 232 2.15 1.28 -15.86
C TYR A 232 1.31 2.50 -15.48
N TYR A 233 1.68 3.20 -14.39
CA TYR A 233 0.85 4.30 -13.90
C TYR A 233 0.85 5.50 -14.85
N TYR A 234 2.00 5.88 -15.39
CA TYR A 234 2.02 7.01 -16.31
C TYR A 234 1.38 6.67 -17.65
N PHE A 235 1.44 5.42 -18.13
CA PHE A 235 0.68 5.04 -19.31
C PHE A 235 -0.81 5.17 -19.06
N LEU A 236 -1.30 4.61 -17.95
CA LEU A 236 -2.70 4.71 -17.55
C LEU A 236 -3.16 6.17 -17.48
N MET A 237 -2.37 7.04 -16.86
CA MET A 237 -2.65 8.48 -16.72
C MET A 237 -2.50 9.27 -18.02
N SER A 238 -1.63 8.85 -18.94
CA SER A 238 -1.35 9.56 -20.19
C SER A 238 -2.22 9.10 -21.36
N GLU A 239 -2.81 7.91 -21.30
CA GLU A 239 -3.64 7.37 -22.37
C GLU A 239 -4.86 8.27 -22.66
N MET A 240 -5.00 8.64 -23.93
CA MET A 240 -6.09 9.46 -24.44
C MET A 240 -6.92 8.62 -25.41
N ASP A 241 -8.23 8.78 -25.37
CA ASP A 241 -9.13 8.32 -26.42
C ASP A 241 -9.51 9.50 -27.32
N SER A 242 -9.50 9.25 -28.62
CA SER A 242 -10.06 10.17 -29.61
C SER A 242 -11.57 9.94 -29.69
N ILE A 243 -12.35 10.97 -29.41
CA ILE A 243 -13.81 10.92 -29.49
C ILE A 243 -14.25 11.54 -30.80
N GLU A 244 -15.06 10.81 -31.55
CA GLU A 244 -15.65 11.28 -32.79
C GLU A 244 -16.77 12.30 -32.53
N VAL A 245 -17.06 13.15 -33.52
CA VAL A 245 -18.10 14.20 -33.41
C VAL A 245 -19.47 13.59 -33.10
N GLU A 246 -19.73 12.39 -33.60
CA GLU A 246 -20.95 11.62 -33.38
C GLU A 246 -21.18 11.29 -31.91
N ASP A 247 -20.13 10.91 -31.20
CA ASP A 247 -20.25 10.53 -29.80
C ASP A 247 -20.34 11.78 -28.93
N ILE A 248 -19.58 12.84 -29.27
CA ILE A 248 -19.77 14.17 -28.65
C ILE A 248 -21.21 14.66 -28.84
N PHE A 249 -21.78 14.49 -30.04
CA PHE A 249 -23.15 14.91 -30.31
C PHE A 249 -24.15 14.19 -29.40
N LYS A 250 -24.05 12.87 -29.30
CA LYS A 250 -24.93 12.04 -28.46
C LYS A 250 -24.79 12.37 -26.98
N ASP A 251 -23.59 12.67 -26.49
CA ASP A 251 -23.38 13.05 -25.09
C ASP A 251 -24.18 14.30 -24.68
N PHE A 252 -24.49 15.18 -25.64
CA PHE A 252 -25.29 16.39 -25.44
C PHE A 252 -26.74 16.29 -25.93
N ASP A 253 -27.10 15.24 -26.67
CA ASP A 253 -28.48 14.89 -27.08
C ASP A 253 -29.15 14.12 -25.94
N THR A 254 -29.43 14.84 -24.86
CA THR A 254 -29.83 14.28 -23.56
C THR A 254 -31.19 13.60 -23.56
N ASP A 255 -32.02 13.88 -24.56
CA ASP A 255 -33.32 13.24 -24.76
C ASP A 255 -33.33 12.20 -25.90
N ASP A 256 -32.16 11.86 -26.46
CA ASP A 256 -31.98 10.94 -27.58
C ASP A 256 -32.88 11.27 -28.81
N SER A 257 -33.21 12.57 -29.01
CA SER A 257 -34.10 12.98 -30.11
C SER A 257 -33.42 12.98 -31.48
N GLY A 258 -32.09 12.84 -31.53
CA GLY A 258 -31.28 12.93 -32.74
C GLY A 258 -31.04 14.37 -33.20
N THR A 259 -31.44 15.37 -32.40
CA THR A 259 -31.34 16.79 -32.70
C THR A 259 -31.05 17.60 -31.45
N TRP A 260 -30.18 18.60 -31.51
CA TRP A 260 -29.99 19.51 -30.38
C TRP A 260 -31.09 20.58 -30.30
N SER A 261 -31.72 20.64 -29.14
CA SER A 261 -32.60 21.73 -28.70
C SER A 261 -31.82 23.02 -28.38
N ASP A 262 -32.52 24.14 -28.20
CA ASP A 262 -31.88 25.39 -27.78
C ASP A 262 -31.22 25.27 -26.39
N ARG A 263 -31.77 24.39 -25.53
CA ARG A 263 -31.26 24.12 -24.18
C ARG A 263 -30.00 23.25 -24.21
N GLU A 264 -29.93 22.27 -25.10
CA GLU A 264 -28.74 21.45 -25.29
C GLU A 264 -27.62 22.24 -25.95
N ILE A 265 -27.94 23.07 -26.95
CA ILE A 265 -26.99 24.03 -27.51
C ILE A 265 -26.43 24.93 -26.41
N ARG A 266 -27.29 25.47 -25.53
CA ARG A 266 -26.83 26.25 -24.38
C ARG A 266 -25.89 25.44 -23.49
N THR A 267 -26.20 24.17 -23.23
CA THR A 267 -25.35 23.27 -22.42
C THR A 267 -24.00 23.03 -23.07
N VAL A 268 -23.95 22.75 -24.38
CA VAL A 268 -22.71 22.64 -25.17
C VAL A 268 -21.88 23.92 -25.02
N LEU A 269 -22.50 25.08 -25.20
CA LEU A 269 -21.82 26.38 -25.10
C LEU A 269 -21.23 26.63 -23.72
N THR A 270 -21.92 26.24 -22.63
CA THR A 270 -21.38 26.38 -21.26
C THR A 270 -20.15 25.50 -21.01
N ARG A 271 -19.93 24.48 -21.83
CA ARG A 271 -18.74 23.62 -21.76
C ARG A 271 -17.62 24.10 -22.68
N LEU A 272 -17.94 24.84 -23.74
CA LEU A 272 -16.98 25.38 -24.71
C LEU A 272 -16.41 26.75 -24.32
N TYR A 273 -17.16 27.56 -23.56
CA TYR A 273 -16.82 28.95 -23.27
C TYR A 273 -16.88 29.27 -21.77
N ASP A 274 -16.18 30.33 -21.40
CA ASP A 274 -16.17 30.85 -20.03
C ASP A 274 -17.57 31.31 -19.59
N LEU A 275 -17.82 31.20 -18.27
CA LEU A 275 -19.09 31.57 -17.65
C LEU A 275 -19.00 32.95 -16.99
N PRO A 276 -20.09 33.76 -17.02
CA PRO A 276 -21.38 33.50 -17.67
C PRO A 276 -21.29 33.67 -19.20
N LEU A 277 -22.11 32.89 -19.94
CA LEU A 277 -22.17 33.01 -21.39
C LEU A 277 -22.63 34.42 -21.82
N ASP A 278 -21.81 35.07 -22.63
CA ASP A 278 -22.17 36.33 -23.27
C ASP A 278 -23.18 36.11 -24.40
N PHE A 279 -24.10 37.06 -24.57
CA PHE A 279 -25.09 37.02 -25.64
C PHE A 279 -24.43 36.97 -27.03
N SER A 280 -23.31 37.69 -27.21
CA SER A 280 -22.59 37.70 -28.49
C SER A 280 -22.03 36.32 -28.86
N THR A 281 -21.56 35.55 -27.88
CA THR A 281 -21.06 34.18 -28.06
C THR A 281 -22.18 33.25 -28.51
N VAL A 282 -23.34 33.32 -27.83
CA VAL A 282 -24.51 32.51 -28.19
C VAL A 282 -24.98 32.87 -29.60
N ALA A 283 -25.22 34.15 -29.88
CA ALA A 283 -25.66 34.62 -31.19
C ALA A 283 -24.67 34.27 -32.31
N GLY A 284 -23.37 34.35 -32.05
CA GLY A 284 -22.32 33.96 -32.99
C GLY A 284 -22.37 32.47 -33.33
N PHE A 285 -22.55 31.61 -32.33
CA PHE A 285 -22.70 30.16 -32.56
C PHE A 285 -23.99 29.84 -33.34
N GLU A 286 -25.11 30.48 -32.98
CA GLU A 286 -26.39 30.33 -33.70
C GLU A 286 -26.26 30.72 -35.18
N GLN A 287 -25.50 31.79 -35.47
CA GLN A 287 -25.23 32.22 -36.83
C GLN A 287 -24.38 31.21 -37.61
N ILE A 288 -23.37 30.61 -36.98
CA ILE A 288 -22.56 29.53 -37.60
C ILE A 288 -23.44 28.36 -37.99
N ILE A 289 -24.29 27.88 -37.08
CA ILE A 289 -25.22 26.77 -37.33
C ILE A 289 -26.22 27.12 -38.43
N THR A 290 -26.78 28.32 -38.40
CA THR A 290 -27.72 28.81 -39.42
C THR A 290 -27.06 28.81 -40.80
N ASN A 291 -25.84 29.35 -40.91
CA ASN A 291 -25.10 29.36 -42.16
C ASN A 291 -24.79 27.94 -42.68
N CYS A 292 -24.38 27.03 -41.79
CA CYS A 292 -24.14 25.63 -42.15
C CYS A 292 -25.40 24.90 -42.64
N SER A 293 -26.58 25.28 -42.13
CA SER A 293 -27.85 24.67 -42.58
C SER A 293 -28.22 25.06 -44.01
N LEU A 294 -27.82 26.26 -44.43
CA LEU A 294 -28.08 26.75 -45.79
C LEU A 294 -27.20 26.04 -46.83
N SER A 295 -26.00 25.60 -46.44
CA SER A 295 -25.08 24.87 -47.32
C SER A 295 -25.34 23.35 -47.36
N ASN A 296 -25.96 22.78 -46.32
CA ASN A 296 -26.28 21.36 -46.24
C ASN A 296 -27.77 21.10 -46.51
N LEU A 297 -28.15 21.11 -47.79
CA LEU A 297 -29.49 20.67 -48.25
C LEU A 297 -29.62 19.14 -48.12
N SER A 298 -29.77 18.63 -46.89
CA SER A 298 -30.17 17.23 -46.69
C SER A 298 -31.66 17.06 -47.02
N PRO A 299 -32.09 15.92 -47.57
CA PRO A 299 -33.51 15.63 -47.76
C PRO A 299 -34.19 15.67 -46.39
N ILE A 300 -35.22 16.49 -46.27
CA ILE A 300 -36.01 16.69 -45.05
C ILE A 300 -36.59 15.33 -44.65
N THR A 301 -35.93 14.65 -43.72
CA THR A 301 -36.59 13.64 -42.90
C THR A 301 -37.35 14.43 -41.85
N GLU A 302 -38.64 14.15 -41.64
CA GLU A 302 -39.47 14.82 -40.64
C GLU A 302 -38.92 14.54 -39.24
N PHE A 303 -37.91 15.30 -38.81
CA PHE A 303 -37.50 15.36 -37.41
C PHE A 303 -38.51 16.27 -36.71
N SER A 304 -39.46 15.65 -35.99
CA SER A 304 -40.43 16.40 -35.18
C SER A 304 -39.71 17.02 -33.98
N ILE A 305 -39.61 18.35 -33.96
CA ILE A 305 -39.07 19.07 -32.80
C ILE A 305 -39.98 18.80 -31.59
N PRO A 306 -39.46 18.23 -30.49
CA PRO A 306 -40.26 17.99 -29.29
C PRO A 306 -40.90 19.28 -28.75
N HIS A 307 -42.16 19.20 -28.32
CA HIS A 307 -42.90 20.37 -27.83
C HIS A 307 -42.23 20.96 -26.57
N GLY A 308 -41.85 22.23 -26.62
CA GLY A 308 -41.31 22.98 -25.47
C GLY A 308 -39.78 23.05 -25.37
N GLU A 309 -39.07 22.42 -26.30
CA GLU A 309 -37.60 22.38 -26.32
C GLU A 309 -36.93 23.59 -27.00
N ARG A 310 -37.73 24.47 -27.62
CA ARG A 310 -37.26 25.74 -28.20
C ARG A 310 -37.58 26.94 -27.31
N TYR A 311 -36.66 27.89 -27.25
CA TYR A 311 -36.91 29.19 -26.66
C TYR A 311 -37.91 30.00 -27.51
N TYR A 312 -38.64 30.88 -26.84
CA TYR A 312 -39.62 31.74 -27.49
C TYR A 312 -38.92 32.65 -28.52
N GLY A 313 -39.28 32.51 -29.80
CA GLY A 313 -38.71 33.29 -30.89
C GLY A 313 -37.41 32.74 -31.49
N SER A 314 -36.98 31.53 -31.12
CA SER A 314 -35.83 30.87 -31.73
C SER A 314 -36.03 30.64 -33.23
N LYS A 315 -35.05 31.09 -34.03
CA LYS A 315 -35.01 30.94 -35.49
C LYS A 315 -34.01 29.89 -35.95
N LEU A 316 -33.48 29.10 -35.01
CA LEU A 316 -32.49 28.07 -35.34
C LEU A 316 -33.09 27.01 -36.27
N PRO A 317 -32.31 26.48 -37.23
CA PRO A 317 -32.72 25.31 -38.00
C PRO A 317 -32.80 24.07 -37.08
N VAL A 318 -33.24 22.92 -37.61
CA VAL A 318 -33.11 21.64 -36.90
C VAL A 318 -31.63 21.26 -36.86
N VAL A 319 -31.07 21.14 -35.66
CA VAL A 319 -29.63 20.85 -35.45
C VAL A 319 -29.43 19.35 -35.30
N SER A 320 -29.45 18.63 -36.41
CA SER A 320 -29.23 17.17 -36.42
C SER A 320 -27.73 16.82 -36.37
N LEU A 321 -27.43 15.57 -36.03
CA LEU A 321 -26.07 15.02 -36.08
C LEU A 321 -25.40 15.26 -37.44
N SER A 322 -26.13 15.06 -38.54
CA SER A 322 -25.62 15.28 -39.90
C SER A 322 -25.22 16.74 -40.13
N LEU A 323 -26.00 17.69 -39.61
CA LEU A 323 -25.67 19.12 -39.71
C LEU A 323 -24.38 19.44 -38.94
N VAL A 324 -24.28 18.97 -37.70
CA VAL A 324 -23.11 19.22 -36.83
C VAL A 324 -21.85 18.62 -37.42
N LYS A 325 -21.92 17.35 -37.86
CA LYS A 325 -20.79 16.64 -38.48
C LYS A 325 -20.30 17.34 -39.76
N ASN A 326 -21.22 17.81 -40.60
CA ASN A 326 -20.91 18.46 -41.89
C ASN A 326 -20.76 19.98 -41.77
N CYS A 327 -20.60 20.53 -40.56
CA CYS A 327 -20.34 21.94 -40.32
C CYS A 327 -18.91 22.12 -39.77
N PRO A 328 -17.88 22.29 -40.62
CA PRO A 328 -16.49 22.32 -40.19
C PRO A 328 -16.18 23.28 -39.03
N PRO A 329 -16.75 24.51 -38.97
CA PRO A 329 -16.51 25.40 -37.84
C PRO A 329 -16.99 24.83 -36.49
N VAL A 330 -18.11 24.10 -36.49
CA VAL A 330 -18.67 23.49 -35.27
C VAL A 330 -17.95 22.17 -34.96
N SER A 331 -17.81 21.27 -35.92
CA SER A 331 -17.15 19.97 -35.68
C SER A 331 -15.70 20.13 -35.23
N SER A 332 -14.96 21.08 -35.82
CA SER A 332 -13.58 21.37 -35.39
C SER A 332 -13.54 21.95 -33.98
N LEU A 333 -14.48 22.83 -33.62
CA LEU A 333 -14.58 23.40 -32.27
C LEU A 333 -14.88 22.32 -31.23
N LEU A 334 -15.80 21.40 -31.54
CA LEU A 334 -16.14 20.26 -30.68
C LEU A 334 -14.94 19.32 -30.51
N LEU A 335 -14.27 18.93 -31.59
CA LEU A 335 -13.09 18.06 -31.51
C LEU A 335 -11.93 18.72 -30.77
N GLN A 336 -11.75 20.03 -30.92
CA GLN A 336 -10.72 20.77 -30.20
C GLN A 336 -10.94 20.72 -28.69
N HIS A 337 -12.20 20.79 -28.23
CA HIS A 337 -12.52 20.88 -26.81
C HIS A 337 -12.79 19.52 -26.15
N PHE A 338 -13.44 18.60 -26.88
CA PHE A 338 -13.90 17.31 -26.37
C PHE A 338 -13.27 16.11 -27.05
N GLY A 339 -12.59 16.29 -28.19
CA GLY A 339 -12.10 15.20 -29.03
C GLY A 339 -10.93 14.42 -28.42
N ASN A 340 -10.24 14.97 -27.41
CA ASN A 340 -9.19 14.27 -26.68
C ASN A 340 -9.58 14.17 -25.21
N GLN A 341 -9.98 12.99 -24.76
CA GLN A 341 -10.29 12.75 -23.35
C GLN A 341 -9.37 11.69 -22.76
N LYS A 342 -9.20 11.72 -21.44
CA LYS A 342 -8.46 10.70 -20.72
C LYS A 342 -9.24 9.40 -20.78
N LYS A 343 -8.60 8.34 -21.29
CA LYS A 343 -9.22 7.02 -21.36
C LYS A 343 -9.48 6.44 -19.97
N ASN A 344 -8.54 6.63 -19.06
CA ASN A 344 -8.61 6.06 -17.72
C ASN A 344 -8.77 7.18 -16.69
N GLY A 345 -9.74 7.03 -15.77
CA GLY A 345 -9.86 7.89 -14.61
C GLY A 345 -8.71 7.64 -13.63
N PHE A 346 -8.15 8.72 -13.08
CA PHE A 346 -7.10 8.62 -12.07
C PHE A 346 -7.17 9.79 -11.08
N GLU A 347 -6.60 9.57 -9.91
CA GLU A 347 -6.39 10.58 -8.88
C GLU A 347 -4.95 10.44 -8.35
N VAL A 348 -4.24 11.55 -8.21
CA VAL A 348 -2.92 11.59 -7.59
C VAL A 348 -3.09 12.04 -6.14
N VAL A 349 -2.86 11.11 -5.22
CA VAL A 349 -2.91 11.38 -3.77
C VAL A 349 -1.52 11.72 -3.22
N GLY A 350 -1.48 12.46 -2.12
CA GLY A 350 -0.23 12.84 -1.47
C GLY A 350 0.33 11.75 -0.55
N GLU A 351 1.43 12.09 0.12
CA GLU A 351 2.15 11.19 1.03
C GLU A 351 1.36 10.88 2.31
N GLU A 352 0.33 11.68 2.63
CA GLU A 352 -0.53 11.49 3.79
C GLU A 352 -1.29 10.16 3.79
N GLU A 353 -1.46 9.54 2.63
CA GLU A 353 -2.14 8.25 2.45
C GLU A 353 -1.20 7.03 2.57
N VAL A 354 0.10 7.29 2.66
CA VAL A 354 1.15 6.26 2.68
C VAL A 354 1.96 6.35 3.97
N ALA A 355 2.36 5.19 4.50
CA ALA A 355 3.36 5.12 5.55
C ALA A 355 4.49 4.18 5.17
N PHE A 356 5.72 4.65 5.37
CA PHE A 356 6.93 3.84 5.27
C PHE A 356 7.64 3.85 6.63
N LYS A 357 7.67 2.71 7.33
CA LYS A 357 8.32 2.56 8.63
C LYS A 357 9.46 1.56 8.52
N MET A 358 10.68 2.02 8.81
CA MET A 358 11.85 1.13 8.93
C MET A 358 11.89 0.54 10.34
N ILE A 359 11.86 -0.79 10.42
CA ILE A 359 11.79 -1.54 11.67
C ILE A 359 13.19 -2.00 12.05
N HIS A 360 13.73 -1.44 13.13
CA HIS A 360 15.03 -1.82 13.70
C HIS A 360 14.85 -2.61 15.00
N ASN A 361 15.94 -3.16 15.57
CA ASN A 361 15.94 -3.82 16.89
C ASN A 361 15.79 -2.82 18.06
N ASN A 362 14.72 -2.03 18.05
CA ASN A 362 14.36 -1.13 19.15
C ASN A 362 12.86 -1.27 19.41
N VAL A 363 12.51 -2.09 20.39
CA VAL A 363 11.12 -2.44 20.71
C VAL A 363 10.30 -1.18 20.98
N SER A 364 10.81 -0.25 21.80
CA SER A 364 10.09 0.98 22.16
C SER A 364 9.81 1.86 20.95
N GLN A 365 10.78 2.04 20.06
CA GLN A 365 10.60 2.83 18.84
C GLN A 365 9.58 2.17 17.90
N VAL A 366 9.67 0.86 17.71
CA VAL A 366 8.74 0.12 16.84
C VAL A 366 7.31 0.22 17.38
N LEU A 367 7.11 0.12 18.69
CA LEU A 367 5.79 0.27 19.31
C LEU A 367 5.18 1.64 19.00
N VAL A 368 5.95 2.72 19.19
CA VAL A 368 5.47 4.08 18.85
C VAL A 368 5.11 4.18 17.37
N GLN A 369 5.93 3.61 16.47
CA GLN A 369 5.65 3.61 15.03
C GLN A 369 4.38 2.84 14.67
N ILE A 370 4.15 1.68 15.31
CA ILE A 370 3.00 0.82 15.07
C ILE A 370 1.72 1.41 15.67
N ASP A 371 1.78 1.98 16.86
CA ASP A 371 0.63 2.63 17.51
C ASP A 371 0.23 3.93 16.80
N ASP A 372 1.20 4.66 16.24
CA ASP A 372 0.92 5.79 15.34
C ASP A 372 0.10 5.34 14.11
N LEU A 373 0.42 4.19 13.52
CA LEU A 373 -0.37 3.64 12.40
C LEU A 373 -1.77 3.18 12.81
N ARG A 374 -1.94 2.68 14.05
CA ARG A 374 -3.26 2.36 14.60
C ARG A 374 -4.09 3.62 14.80
N LYS A 375 -3.47 4.68 15.32
CA LYS A 375 -4.13 5.97 15.58
C LYS A 375 -4.45 6.73 14.30
N HIS A 376 -3.57 6.65 13.31
CA HIS A 376 -3.68 7.34 12.03
C HIS A 376 -3.62 6.33 10.87
N PRO A 377 -4.73 5.61 10.60
CA PRO A 377 -4.79 4.63 9.52
C PRO A 377 -4.37 5.23 8.17
N LYS A 378 -3.66 4.43 7.37
CA LYS A 378 -3.16 4.79 6.04
C LYS A 378 -3.67 3.80 5.00
N LYS A 379 -3.88 4.25 3.76
CA LYS A 379 -4.24 3.36 2.63
C LYS A 379 -3.14 2.34 2.35
N PHE A 380 -1.88 2.77 2.40
CA PHE A 380 -0.72 1.90 2.17
C PHE A 380 0.27 1.97 3.32
N VAL A 381 0.62 0.81 3.87
CA VAL A 381 1.60 0.67 4.96
C VAL A 381 2.72 -0.24 4.51
N CYS A 382 3.94 0.29 4.42
CA CYS A 382 5.16 -0.45 4.17
C CYS A 382 5.97 -0.53 5.47
N LEU A 383 6.14 -1.74 5.98
CA LEU A 383 7.05 -2.04 7.09
C LEU A 383 8.32 -2.65 6.50
N ASN A 384 9.42 -1.90 6.50
CA ASN A 384 10.70 -2.38 5.99
C ASN A 384 11.48 -3.07 7.10
N ASP A 385 11.92 -4.30 6.85
CA ASP A 385 12.68 -5.07 7.82
C ASP A 385 14.16 -4.65 7.80
N ASN A 386 14.56 -3.88 8.82
CA ASN A 386 15.95 -3.50 9.09
C ASN A 386 16.46 -4.18 10.37
N MET A 387 15.82 -5.26 10.80
CA MET A 387 16.19 -5.95 12.03
C MET A 387 17.38 -6.88 11.81
N LYS A 388 18.29 -6.91 12.78
CA LYS A 388 19.22 -8.00 13.02
C LYS A 388 18.48 -9.18 13.65
N HIS A 389 18.18 -10.17 12.81
CA HIS A 389 17.54 -11.42 13.23
C HIS A 389 18.40 -12.23 14.22
N GLY A 390 17.76 -13.15 14.94
CA GLY A 390 18.42 -14.04 15.91
C GLY A 390 18.64 -13.43 17.30
N THR A 391 18.17 -12.20 17.52
CA THR A 391 18.19 -11.55 18.84
C THR A 391 16.85 -11.73 19.55
N GLN A 392 16.85 -11.69 20.89
CA GLN A 392 15.61 -11.75 21.67
C GLN A 392 14.66 -10.58 21.36
N GLU A 393 15.20 -9.39 21.09
CA GLU A 393 14.44 -8.20 20.71
C GLU A 393 13.72 -8.39 19.37
N ALA A 394 14.38 -8.99 18.38
CA ALA A 394 13.76 -9.28 17.09
C ALA A 394 12.56 -10.22 17.23
N GLU A 395 12.60 -11.21 18.13
CA GLU A 395 11.46 -12.09 18.39
C GLU A 395 10.29 -11.35 19.07
N VAL A 396 10.58 -10.38 19.94
CA VAL A 396 9.54 -9.53 20.55
C VAL A 396 8.93 -8.61 19.49
N ILE A 397 9.75 -7.95 18.66
CA ILE A 397 9.28 -7.07 17.59
C ILE A 397 8.43 -7.85 16.58
N ARG A 398 8.84 -9.07 16.22
CA ARG A 398 8.04 -9.96 15.35
C ARG A 398 6.64 -10.20 15.92
N ALA A 399 6.54 -10.44 17.23
CA ALA A 399 5.24 -10.63 17.88
C ALA A 399 4.40 -9.33 17.90
N VAL A 400 5.03 -8.17 18.09
CA VAL A 400 4.36 -6.85 18.01
C VAL A 400 3.80 -6.61 16.60
N ILE A 401 4.60 -6.87 15.55
CA ILE A 401 4.17 -6.73 14.16
C ILE A 401 3.03 -7.71 13.84
N GLN A 402 3.12 -8.94 14.34
CA GLN A 402 2.06 -9.92 14.17
C GLN A 402 0.76 -9.48 14.85
N ASP A 403 0.85 -8.96 16.09
CA ASP A 403 -0.30 -8.42 16.80
C ASP A 403 -0.94 -7.22 16.07
N PHE A 404 -0.11 -6.34 15.50
CA PHE A 404 -0.58 -5.24 14.66
C PHE A 404 -1.37 -5.72 13.44
N TYR A 405 -0.83 -6.66 12.66
CA TYR A 405 -1.53 -7.17 11.49
C TYR A 405 -2.78 -7.97 11.86
N GLU A 406 -2.75 -8.77 12.92
CA GLU A 406 -3.94 -9.50 13.40
C GLU A 406 -5.01 -8.54 13.96
N SER A 407 -4.63 -7.34 14.40
CA SER A 407 -5.59 -6.30 14.82
C SER A 407 -6.28 -5.64 13.61
N LEU A 408 -5.55 -5.41 12.53
CA LEU A 408 -6.08 -4.78 11.31
C LEU A 408 -6.82 -5.78 10.41
N PHE A 409 -6.30 -7.01 10.33
CA PHE A 409 -6.75 -8.08 9.46
C PHE A 409 -6.96 -9.37 10.28
N PRO A 410 -8.00 -9.40 11.15
CA PRO A 410 -8.24 -10.54 12.05
C PRO A 410 -8.63 -11.81 11.29
N THR A 411 -9.21 -11.65 10.09
CA THR A 411 -9.55 -12.76 9.20
C THR A 411 -8.39 -13.00 8.25
N ARG A 412 -7.89 -14.25 8.23
CA ARG A 412 -6.80 -14.65 7.34
C ARG A 412 -7.20 -14.56 5.88
N SER A 413 -6.26 -14.12 5.06
CA SER A 413 -6.39 -14.22 3.61
C SER A 413 -6.39 -15.68 3.16
N GLN A 414 -7.11 -15.98 2.07
CA GLN A 414 -7.07 -17.29 1.41
C GLN A 414 -5.67 -17.71 0.94
N PHE A 415 -4.75 -16.74 0.80
CA PHE A 415 -3.36 -16.96 0.42
C PHE A 415 -2.43 -17.26 1.61
N GLU A 416 -2.92 -17.12 2.84
CA GLU A 416 -2.15 -17.47 4.03
C GLU A 416 -2.21 -18.98 4.32
N LEU A 417 -1.11 -19.52 4.85
CA LEU A 417 -1.09 -20.89 5.36
C LEU A 417 -2.00 -21.02 6.59
N THR A 418 -2.64 -22.17 6.76
CA THR A 418 -3.36 -22.52 7.99
C THR A 418 -2.42 -22.52 9.20
N PRO A 419 -2.94 -22.31 10.43
CA PRO A 419 -2.11 -22.14 11.62
C PRO A 419 -1.11 -23.27 11.86
N GLU A 420 -1.47 -24.49 11.46
CA GLU A 420 -0.70 -25.71 11.63
C GLU A 420 0.45 -25.84 10.61
N TYR A 421 0.37 -25.10 9.51
CA TYR A 421 1.32 -25.17 8.42
C TYR A 421 2.28 -23.97 8.44
N ARG A 422 3.54 -24.25 8.19
CA ARG A 422 4.58 -23.25 7.98
C ARG A 422 5.41 -23.64 6.77
N ASN A 423 5.93 -22.64 6.07
CA ASN A 423 6.88 -22.93 5.02
C ASN A 423 8.14 -23.53 5.65
N ARG A 424 8.39 -24.81 5.35
CA ARG A 424 9.52 -25.57 5.90
C ARG A 424 10.87 -25.11 5.34
N PHE A 425 10.88 -24.55 4.13
CA PHE A 425 12.10 -24.16 3.42
C PHE A 425 11.97 -22.72 2.98
N LEU A 426 12.84 -21.86 3.49
CA LEU A 426 12.85 -20.46 3.05
C LEU A 426 13.44 -20.35 1.64
N TYR A 427 14.40 -21.22 1.31
CA TYR A 427 15.10 -21.18 0.03
C TYR A 427 14.88 -22.45 -0.81
N VAL A 428 14.80 -22.27 -2.14
CA VAL A 428 14.64 -23.36 -3.12
C VAL A 428 15.80 -24.37 -3.04
N SER A 429 17.01 -23.91 -2.73
CA SER A 429 18.18 -24.75 -2.57
C SER A 429 18.04 -25.73 -1.39
N GLU A 430 17.48 -25.29 -0.26
CA GLU A 430 17.19 -26.13 0.91
C GLU A 430 16.14 -27.18 0.57
N LEU A 431 15.07 -26.76 -0.11
CA LEU A 431 14.04 -27.67 -0.61
C LEU A 431 14.64 -28.75 -1.52
N ARG A 432 15.52 -28.36 -2.45
CA ARG A 432 16.20 -29.30 -3.36
C ARG A 432 17.09 -30.28 -2.61
N LYS A 433 17.92 -29.80 -1.67
CA LYS A 433 18.77 -30.65 -0.81
C LYS A 433 17.92 -31.65 -0.03
N TRP A 434 16.86 -31.19 0.62
CA TRP A 434 15.96 -32.06 1.38
C TRP A 434 15.28 -33.11 0.49
N ARG A 435 14.79 -32.73 -0.70
CA ARG A 435 14.20 -33.66 -1.67
C ARG A 435 15.21 -34.74 -2.08
N TRP A 436 16.43 -34.33 -2.42
CA TRP A 436 17.49 -35.26 -2.80
C TRP A 436 17.82 -36.25 -1.66
N THR A 437 18.05 -35.75 -0.45
CA THR A 437 18.31 -36.60 0.72
C THR A 437 17.16 -37.56 1.00
N ARG A 438 15.91 -37.08 0.94
CA ARG A 438 14.71 -37.91 1.12
C ARG A 438 14.65 -39.01 0.06
N ASP A 439 14.91 -38.68 -1.20
CA ASP A 439 14.81 -39.62 -2.31
C ASP A 439 15.93 -40.68 -2.21
N VAL A 440 17.16 -40.30 -1.81
CA VAL A 440 18.25 -41.23 -1.52
C VAL A 440 17.89 -42.16 -0.35
N ILE A 441 17.41 -41.62 0.78
CA ILE A 441 16.98 -42.43 1.93
C ILE A 441 15.88 -43.39 1.51
N ARG A 442 14.91 -42.94 0.71
CA ARG A 442 13.81 -43.78 0.20
C ARG A 442 14.34 -44.92 -0.67
N ILE A 443 15.28 -44.65 -1.58
CA ILE A 443 15.91 -45.69 -2.42
C ILE A 443 16.64 -46.71 -1.55
N ILE A 444 17.46 -46.26 -0.60
CA ILE A 444 18.18 -47.16 0.33
C ILE A 444 17.18 -48.01 1.12
N THR A 445 16.11 -47.40 1.64
CA THR A 445 15.07 -48.10 2.42
C THR A 445 14.34 -49.16 1.58
N TYR A 446 14.03 -48.87 0.31
CA TYR A 446 13.41 -49.85 -0.58
C TYR A 446 14.37 -50.99 -0.97
N LEU A 447 15.65 -50.68 -1.18
CA LEU A 447 16.67 -51.71 -1.43
C LEU A 447 16.85 -52.64 -0.22
N THR A 448 16.94 -52.08 0.99
CA THR A 448 17.07 -52.89 2.21
C THR A 448 15.82 -53.73 2.47
N LEU A 449 14.62 -53.17 2.29
CA LEU A 449 13.38 -53.93 2.40
C LEU A 449 13.30 -55.05 1.36
N GLY A 450 13.69 -54.78 0.12
CA GLY A 450 13.75 -55.78 -0.95
C GLY A 450 14.71 -56.93 -0.62
N ILE A 451 15.90 -56.62 -0.09
CA ILE A 451 16.87 -57.63 0.37
C ILE A 451 16.29 -58.46 1.53
N LEU A 452 15.63 -57.84 2.51
CA LEU A 452 15.01 -58.56 3.63
C LEU A 452 13.88 -59.49 3.18
N ILE A 453 13.04 -59.05 2.24
CA ILE A 453 11.99 -59.88 1.65
C ILE A 453 12.62 -61.05 0.90
N LEU A 454 13.63 -60.80 0.05
CA LEU A 454 14.32 -61.86 -0.69
C LEU A 454 14.96 -62.88 0.25
N PHE A 455 15.64 -62.42 1.30
CA PHE A 455 16.24 -63.29 2.32
C PHE A 455 15.17 -64.14 3.03
N SER A 456 14.02 -63.54 3.35
CA SER A 456 12.90 -64.24 3.98
C SER A 456 12.31 -65.32 3.06
N VAL A 457 12.12 -65.01 1.77
CA VAL A 457 11.63 -65.96 0.75
C VAL A 457 12.63 -67.10 0.56
N ILE A 458 13.92 -66.82 0.41
CA ILE A 458 14.97 -67.85 0.28
C ILE A 458 15.00 -68.73 1.52
N SER A 459 14.92 -68.14 2.72
CA SER A 459 14.90 -68.89 3.97
C SER A 459 13.66 -69.78 4.09
N PHE A 460 12.50 -69.30 3.67
CA PHE A 460 11.25 -70.07 3.62
C PHE A 460 11.34 -71.24 2.63
N LEU A 461 11.79 -71.00 1.39
CA LEU A 461 11.98 -72.06 0.39
C LEU A 461 13.01 -73.11 0.84
N LYS A 462 14.09 -72.68 1.50
CA LYS A 462 15.10 -73.58 2.09
C LYS A 462 14.54 -74.41 3.25
N SER A 463 13.64 -73.83 4.04
CA SER A 463 12.91 -74.56 5.08
C SER A 463 12.01 -75.63 4.45
N GLU A 464 11.20 -75.28 3.45
CA GLU A 464 10.24 -76.17 2.83
C GLU A 464 10.91 -77.37 2.11
N THR A 465 12.02 -77.11 1.41
CA THR A 465 12.86 -78.15 0.81
C THR A 465 13.47 -79.10 1.85
N ARG A 466 13.90 -78.61 3.02
CA ARG A 466 14.34 -79.45 4.14
C ARG A 466 13.21 -80.28 4.75
N THR A 467 11.99 -79.74 4.84
CA THR A 467 10.81 -80.51 5.27
C THR A 467 10.48 -81.61 4.26
N GLY A 468 10.59 -81.28 2.96
CA GLY A 468 10.45 -82.21 1.83
C GLY A 468 11.49 -83.34 1.81
N GLU A 469 12.70 -83.15 2.35
CA GLU A 469 13.70 -84.24 2.55
C GLU A 469 13.42 -85.12 3.77
N ARG A 470 12.70 -84.62 4.78
CA ARG A 470 12.31 -85.40 5.98
C ARG A 470 11.20 -86.41 5.69
N TYR A 471 10.24 -86.07 4.83
CA TYR A 471 9.12 -86.95 4.47
C TYR A 471 9.48 -88.24 3.71
N PRO A 472 10.38 -88.26 2.69
CA PRO A 472 10.79 -89.50 2.02
C PRO A 472 11.60 -90.41 2.95
N ARG A 473 12.37 -89.85 3.90
CA ARG A 473 13.07 -90.64 4.94
C ARG A 473 12.10 -91.29 5.93
N LEU A 474 11.01 -90.62 6.30
CA LEU A 474 9.97 -91.21 7.15
C LEU A 474 9.16 -92.28 6.41
N ARG A 475 8.88 -92.13 5.11
CA ARG A 475 8.27 -93.19 4.28
C ARG A 475 9.18 -94.41 4.10
N THR A 476 10.50 -94.24 3.98
CA THR A 476 11.43 -95.39 3.90
C THR A 476 11.55 -96.13 5.23
N ILE A 477 11.37 -95.44 6.37
CA ILE A 477 11.36 -96.06 7.70
C ILE A 477 10.01 -96.75 8.00
N GLN A 478 8.88 -96.20 7.55
CA GLN A 478 7.57 -96.85 7.66
C GLN A 478 7.43 -98.07 6.74
N ASN A 479 7.95 -98.04 5.51
CA ASN A 479 7.94 -99.20 4.61
C ASN A 479 8.89 -100.34 5.06
N ARG A 480 9.82 -100.08 5.98
CA ARG A 480 10.65 -101.13 6.62
C ARG A 480 10.00 -101.80 7.84
N ARG A 481 8.84 -101.31 8.30
CA ARG A 481 8.15 -101.84 9.49
C ARG A 481 6.89 -102.66 9.19
N ASN A 482 6.58 -102.95 7.93
CA ASN A 482 5.44 -103.80 7.58
C ASN A 482 5.88 -104.97 6.68
N PRO A 483 6.24 -106.13 7.26
CA PRO A 483 6.21 -107.40 6.54
C PRO A 483 4.77 -107.94 6.60
N GLN A 484 4.07 -107.93 5.47
CA GLN A 484 2.88 -108.76 5.29
C GLN A 484 3.06 -109.61 4.04
N HIS A 485 3.03 -110.93 4.28
CA HIS A 485 2.55 -112.05 3.45
C HIS A 485 2.72 -111.93 1.93
N VAL A 486 3.42 -112.82 1.24
CA VAL A 486 3.23 -114.29 1.16
C VAL A 486 4.53 -114.94 0.70
#